data_AF-A0A917CIY4-F1
#
_entry.id   AF-A0A917CIY4-F1
#
_cell.length_a   1.000
_cell.length_b   1.000
_cell.length_c   1.000
_cell.angle_alpha   90.00
_cell.angle_beta   90.00
_cell.angle_gamma   90.00
#
_symmetry.space_group_name_H-M   'P 1'
#
loop_
_entity.id
_entity.type
_entity.pdbx_description
1 polymer ?
#
loop_
_entity_poly.entity_id
_entity_poly.type
_entity_poly.pdbx_seq_one_letter_code
_entity_poly.pdbx_strand_id
1 'polypeptide(L)'
;MAENKRNFAADQRICDAATPGPWTIEGNNVDGPDTGYGELRVATLSDTARREQTENARFIAEARTGWPAALAEIERLKAELESYPHAVDHLINEMRSKHAAEIKRLKAEIEHLMRKSNVNLVGYRPHTIVIDEEVTAYEGPEGAD
;
A
#
# COMPACT_ATOMS: atom_id res chain seq x y z
N MET A 1 11.87 14.31 24.04
CA MET A 1 11.68 12.98 24.63
C MET A 1 11.84 11.97 23.50
N ALA A 2 12.73 10.98 23.62
CA ALA A 2 12.87 9.96 22.59
C ALA A 2 11.60 9.10 22.58
N GLU A 3 10.96 8.98 21.43
CA GLU A 3 9.81 8.11 21.23
C GLU A 3 10.30 6.67 21.40
N ASN A 4 9.89 6.00 22.49
CA ASN A 4 10.28 4.64 22.77
C ASN A 4 9.49 3.70 21.83
N LYS A 5 10.01 3.53 20.60
CA LYS A 5 9.36 2.71 19.58
C LYS A 5 9.41 1.24 20.01
N ARG A 6 8.23 0.63 20.15
CA ARG A 6 8.09 -0.78 20.57
C ARG A 6 8.84 -1.70 19.59
N ASN A 7 9.61 -2.65 20.12
CA ASN A 7 10.33 -3.65 19.31
C ASN A 7 9.52 -4.94 19.19
N PHE A 8 8.68 -5.04 18.17
CA PHE A 8 7.81 -6.19 17.93
C PHE A 8 8.58 -7.51 17.73
N ALA A 9 9.79 -7.48 17.19
CA ALA A 9 10.61 -8.69 17.03
C ALA A 9 11.17 -9.19 18.37
N ALA A 10 11.36 -8.30 19.36
CA ALA A 10 11.66 -8.71 20.72
C ALA A 10 10.41 -9.28 21.41
N ASP A 11 9.24 -8.67 21.20
CA ASP A 11 7.98 -9.16 21.75
C ASP A 11 7.59 -10.54 21.21
N GLN A 12 7.80 -10.78 19.91
CA GLN A 12 7.56 -12.09 19.29
C GLN A 12 8.43 -13.17 19.91
N ARG A 13 9.73 -12.89 20.12
CA ARG A 13 10.64 -13.84 20.79
C ARG A 13 10.20 -14.18 22.22
N ILE A 14 9.64 -13.22 22.95
CA ILE A 14 9.05 -13.47 24.28
C ILE A 14 7.83 -14.38 24.15
N CYS A 15 6.98 -14.14 23.13
CA CYS A 15 5.81 -14.96 22.87
C CYS A 15 6.17 -16.40 22.49
N ASP A 16 7.17 -16.58 21.63
CA ASP A 16 7.63 -17.89 21.14
C ASP A 16 8.33 -18.71 22.22
N ALA A 17 9.02 -18.04 23.16
CA ALA A 17 9.67 -18.68 24.29
C ALA A 17 8.69 -19.07 25.41
N ALA A 18 7.50 -18.48 25.44
CA ALA A 18 6.49 -18.80 26.43
C ALA A 18 5.80 -20.13 26.10
N THR A 19 5.32 -20.83 27.13
CA THR A 19 4.54 -22.05 26.96
C THR A 19 3.30 -21.78 26.08
N PRO A 20 2.99 -22.62 25.08
CA PRO A 20 1.74 -22.50 24.35
C PRO A 20 0.53 -22.74 25.25
N GLY A 21 -0.63 -22.19 24.87
CA GLY A 21 -1.90 -22.48 25.56
C GLY A 21 -2.40 -23.92 25.30
N PRO A 22 -3.62 -24.25 25.74
CA PRO A 22 -4.66 -23.34 26.22
C PRO A 22 -4.40 -22.80 27.63
N TRP A 23 -4.86 -21.57 27.88
CA TRP A 23 -4.80 -20.92 29.19
C TRP A 23 -6.20 -20.89 29.80
N THR A 24 -6.33 -21.34 31.05
CA THR A 24 -7.58 -21.43 31.79
C THR A 24 -7.54 -20.58 33.05
N ILE A 25 -8.71 -20.32 33.61
CA ILE A 25 -8.88 -19.52 34.83
C ILE A 25 -9.56 -20.39 35.87
N GLU A 26 -8.89 -20.62 37.00
CA GLU A 26 -9.49 -21.28 38.16
C GLU A 26 -9.47 -20.33 39.37
N GLY A 27 -10.64 -19.77 39.69
CA GLY A 27 -10.78 -18.78 40.76
C GLY A 27 -10.03 -17.48 40.43
N ASN A 28 -8.92 -17.24 41.12
CA ASN A 28 -8.02 -16.10 40.95
C ASN A 28 -6.66 -16.50 40.35
N ASN A 29 -6.57 -17.71 39.79
CA ASN A 29 -5.36 -18.24 39.16
C ASN A 29 -5.50 -18.23 37.63
N VAL A 30 -4.36 -18.10 36.97
CA VAL A 30 -4.23 -18.35 35.54
C VAL A 30 -3.31 -19.53 35.35
N ASP A 31 -3.88 -20.57 34.75
CA ASP A 31 -3.25 -21.88 34.63
C ASP A 31 -3.08 -22.24 33.15
N GLY A 32 -2.01 -22.94 32.84
CA GLY A 32 -1.65 -23.40 31.51
C GLY A 32 -1.95 -24.89 31.30
N PRO A 33 -1.55 -25.44 30.14
CA PRO A 33 -1.70 -26.87 29.90
C PRO A 33 -0.86 -27.68 30.89
N ASP A 34 -1.34 -28.89 31.22
CA ASP A 34 -0.55 -29.85 31.99
C ASP A 34 0.70 -30.24 31.18
N THR A 35 1.87 -29.99 31.77
CA THR A 35 3.17 -30.27 31.17
C THR A 35 3.77 -31.61 31.62
N GLY A 36 3.05 -32.37 32.46
CA GLY A 36 3.54 -33.59 33.09
C GLY A 36 4.39 -33.35 34.35
N TYR A 37 4.61 -32.08 34.72
CA TYR A 37 5.29 -31.68 35.96
C TYR A 37 4.33 -31.09 37.01
N GLY A 38 3.03 -31.21 36.78
CA GLY A 38 1.96 -30.63 37.59
C GLY A 38 1.26 -29.46 36.91
N GLU A 39 0.32 -28.86 37.64
CA GLU A 39 -0.46 -27.71 37.19
C GLU A 39 0.47 -26.50 36.94
N LEU A 40 0.51 -26.01 35.70
CA LEU A 40 1.31 -24.85 35.34
C LEU A 40 0.57 -23.57 35.72
N ARG A 41 0.90 -22.99 36.89
CA ARG A 41 0.34 -21.69 37.30
C ARG A 41 1.26 -20.54 36.92
N VAL A 42 0.76 -19.60 36.10
CA VAL A 42 1.54 -18.43 35.64
C VAL A 42 1.20 -17.15 36.38
N ALA A 43 0.04 -17.10 37.03
CA ALA A 43 -0.34 -15.98 37.89
C ALA A 43 -1.29 -16.42 39.01
N THR A 44 -1.11 -15.82 40.19
CA THR A 44 -2.03 -15.88 41.33
C THR A 44 -2.31 -14.45 41.77
N LEU A 45 -3.56 -14.01 41.77
CA LEU A 45 -3.91 -12.64 42.13
C LEU A 45 -4.48 -12.58 43.55
N SER A 46 -3.73 -12.05 44.53
CA SER A 46 -4.13 -12.07 45.95
C SER A 46 -4.45 -10.71 46.58
N ASP A 47 -4.10 -9.59 45.95
CA ASP A 47 -4.05 -8.28 46.64
C ASP A 47 -5.02 -7.21 46.08
N THR A 48 -6.06 -7.64 45.36
CA THR A 48 -7.11 -6.76 44.79
C THR A 48 -8.52 -7.22 45.18
N ALA A 49 -9.54 -6.40 44.92
CA ALA A 49 -10.92 -6.83 45.17
C ALA A 49 -11.25 -8.08 44.33
N ARG A 50 -12.05 -9.02 44.88
CA ARG A 50 -12.33 -10.32 44.22
C ARG A 50 -12.78 -10.19 42.76
N ARG A 51 -13.56 -9.15 42.45
CA ARG A 51 -14.00 -8.85 41.07
C ARG A 51 -12.82 -8.48 40.17
N GLU A 52 -11.90 -7.64 40.64
CA GLU A 52 -10.71 -7.23 39.89
C GLU A 52 -9.76 -8.41 39.67
N GLN A 53 -9.66 -9.33 40.63
CA GLN A 53 -8.87 -10.56 40.48
C GLN A 53 -9.37 -11.39 39.28
N THR A 54 -10.68 -11.63 39.18
CA THR A 54 -11.27 -12.39 38.06
C THR A 54 -11.04 -11.69 36.72
N GLU A 55 -11.26 -10.38 36.63
CA GLU A 55 -11.06 -9.65 35.36
C GLU A 55 -9.59 -9.61 34.93
N ASN A 56 -8.67 -9.43 35.87
CA ASN A 56 -7.24 -9.45 35.57
C ASN A 56 -6.76 -10.86 35.18
N ALA A 57 -7.26 -11.92 35.84
CA ALA A 57 -6.97 -13.30 35.45
C ALA A 57 -7.45 -13.57 34.02
N ARG A 58 -8.67 -13.12 33.69
CA ARG A 58 -9.22 -13.19 32.33
C ARG A 58 -8.34 -12.44 31.33
N PHE A 59 -7.98 -11.20 31.63
CA PHE A 59 -7.11 -10.41 30.77
C PHE A 59 -5.79 -11.14 30.49
N ILE A 60 -5.12 -11.68 31.51
CA ILE A 60 -3.86 -12.40 31.34
C ILE A 60 -4.03 -13.65 30.47
N ALA A 61 -5.06 -14.46 30.74
CA ALA A 61 -5.33 -15.69 29.97
C ALA A 61 -5.62 -15.39 28.50
N GLU A 62 -6.47 -14.39 28.23
CA GLU A 62 -6.78 -13.95 26.87
C GLU A 62 -5.55 -13.34 26.18
N ALA A 63 -4.82 -12.46 26.86
CA ALA A 63 -3.62 -11.81 26.34
C ALA A 63 -2.53 -12.84 25.97
N ARG A 64 -2.39 -13.92 26.74
CA ARG A 64 -1.43 -14.99 26.48
C ARG A 64 -1.66 -15.74 25.16
N THR A 65 -2.88 -15.68 24.62
CA THR A 65 -3.25 -16.19 23.30
C THR A 65 -3.34 -15.06 22.25
N GLY A 66 -3.90 -13.91 22.64
CA GLY A 66 -4.15 -12.78 21.77
C GLY A 66 -2.89 -12.04 21.31
N TRP A 67 -1.88 -11.88 22.16
CA TRP A 67 -0.64 -11.21 21.78
C TRP A 67 0.13 -11.90 20.65
N PRO A 68 0.41 -13.23 20.72
CA PRO A 68 1.01 -13.94 19.61
C PRO A 68 0.22 -13.79 18.30
N ALA A 69 -1.11 -13.88 18.35
CA ALA A 69 -1.96 -13.73 17.16
C ALA A 69 -1.92 -12.31 16.59
N ALA A 70 -1.94 -11.29 17.44
CA ALA A 70 -1.84 -9.89 17.02
C ALA A 70 -0.49 -9.59 16.37
N LEU A 71 0.62 -10.12 16.91
CA LEU A 71 1.95 -9.96 16.32
C LEU A 71 2.06 -10.67 14.97
N ALA A 72 1.50 -11.87 14.83
CA ALA A 72 1.44 -12.58 13.55
C ALA A 72 0.66 -11.79 12.50
N GLU A 73 -0.47 -11.17 12.88
CA GLU A 73 -1.25 -10.34 11.97
C GLU A 73 -0.53 -9.04 11.58
N ILE A 74 0.17 -8.40 12.53
CA ILE A 74 1.02 -7.24 12.23
C ILE A 74 2.09 -7.60 11.20
N GLU A 75 2.73 -8.77 11.33
CA GLU A 75 3.75 -9.21 10.39
C GLU A 75 3.15 -9.53 9.01
N ARG A 76 1.98 -10.18 8.97
CA ARG A 76 1.22 -10.42 7.73
C ARG A 76 0.90 -9.10 7.01
N LEU A 77 0.38 -8.12 7.75
CA LEU A 77 0.02 -6.80 7.21
C LEU A 77 1.24 -6.03 6.71
N LYS A 78 2.39 -6.14 7.38
CA LYS A 78 3.64 -5.53 6.89
C LYS A 78 4.10 -6.16 5.59
N ALA A 79 4.09 -7.50 5.49
CA ALA A 79 4.45 -8.20 4.27
C ALA A 79 3.50 -7.83 3.11
N GLU A 80 2.20 -7.71 3.39
CA GLU A 80 1.21 -7.24 2.42
C GLU A 80 1.50 -5.79 1.99
N LEU A 81 1.80 -4.90 2.94
CA LEU A 81 2.16 -3.50 2.66
C LEU A 81 3.40 -3.37 1.77
N GLU A 82 4.42 -4.18 2.03
CA GLU A 82 5.66 -4.22 1.24
C GLU A 82 5.44 -4.78 -0.18
N SER A 83 4.40 -5.59 -0.39
CA SER A 83 4.07 -6.14 -1.71
C SER A 83 3.38 -5.14 -2.66
N TYR A 84 2.64 -4.15 -2.14
CA TYR A 84 1.89 -3.20 -2.96
C TYR A 84 2.75 -2.36 -3.91
N PRO A 85 3.90 -1.78 -3.50
CA PRO A 85 4.77 -1.03 -4.39
C PRO A 85 5.19 -1.84 -5.62
N HIS A 86 5.49 -3.13 -5.46
CA HIS A 86 5.92 -3.98 -6.56
C HIS A 86 4.79 -4.26 -7.54
N ALA A 87 3.57 -4.48 -7.04
CA ALA A 87 2.38 -4.66 -7.88
C ALA A 87 2.07 -3.38 -8.69
N VAL A 88 2.17 -2.22 -8.04
CA VAL A 88 1.95 -0.92 -8.69
C VAL A 88 3.02 -0.64 -9.74
N ASP A 89 4.30 -0.85 -9.42
CA ASP A 89 5.41 -0.65 -10.35
C ASP A 89 5.31 -1.59 -11.56
N HIS A 90 4.94 -2.85 -11.34
CA HIS A 90 4.69 -3.80 -12.42
C HIS A 90 3.59 -3.29 -13.36
N LEU A 91 2.44 -2.87 -12.82
CA LEU A 91 1.32 -2.36 -13.60
C LEU A 91 1.70 -1.07 -14.36
N ILE A 92 2.43 -0.16 -13.70
CA ILE A 92 2.93 1.08 -14.33
C ILE A 92 3.83 0.75 -15.52
N ASN A 93 4.76 -0.20 -15.35
CA ASN A 93 5.67 -0.59 -16.43
C ASN A 93 4.94 -1.29 -17.57
N GLU A 94 3.95 -2.13 -17.27
CA GLU A 94 3.11 -2.77 -18.28
C GLU A 94 2.32 -1.72 -19.09
N MET A 95 1.67 -0.76 -18.42
CA MET A 95 0.95 0.32 -19.08
C MET A 95 1.89 1.19 -19.94
N ARG A 96 3.07 1.55 -19.42
CA ARG A 96 4.08 2.31 -20.17
C ARG A 96 4.53 1.58 -21.43
N SER A 97 4.75 0.26 -21.34
CA SER A 97 5.13 -0.57 -22.49
C SER A 97 4.03 -0.59 -23.56
N LYS A 98 2.78 -0.82 -23.16
CA LYS A 98 1.62 -0.79 -24.08
C LYS A 98 1.45 0.57 -24.74
N HIS A 99 1.53 1.65 -23.96
CA HIS A 99 1.43 3.02 -24.50
C HIS A 99 2.59 3.35 -25.44
N ALA A 100 3.82 2.93 -25.13
CA ALA A 100 4.97 3.14 -26.01
C ALA A 100 4.80 2.41 -27.35
N ALA A 101 4.28 1.18 -27.33
CA ALA A 101 3.98 0.42 -28.54
C ALA A 101 2.89 1.10 -29.38
N GLU A 102 1.82 1.59 -28.75
CA GLU A 102 0.73 2.26 -29.44
C GLU A 102 1.16 3.61 -30.03
N ILE A 103 1.92 4.42 -29.27
CA ILE A 103 2.51 5.67 -29.78
C ILE A 103 3.39 5.39 -31.00
N LYS A 104 4.20 4.33 -30.97
CA LYS A 104 5.06 3.94 -32.10
C LYS A 104 4.22 3.55 -33.33
N ARG A 105 3.14 2.79 -33.12
CA ARG A 105 2.20 2.40 -34.17
C ARG A 105 1.55 3.63 -34.82
N LEU A 106 0.97 4.51 -34.00
CA LEU A 106 0.28 5.71 -34.47
C LEU A 106 1.23 6.65 -35.22
N LYS A 107 2.48 6.80 -34.76
CA LYS A 107 3.50 7.57 -35.48
C LYS A 107 3.77 7.00 -36.87
N ALA A 108 3.93 5.68 -36.99
CA ALA A 108 4.15 5.02 -38.27
C ALA A 108 2.95 5.18 -39.22
N GLU A 109 1.73 5.15 -38.69
CA GLU A 109 0.51 5.36 -39.46
C GLU A 109 0.38 6.79 -39.97
N ILE A 110 0.67 7.79 -39.14
CA ILE A 110 0.74 9.20 -39.55
C ILE A 110 1.77 9.38 -40.68
N GLU A 111 2.98 8.83 -40.54
CA GLU A 111 4.00 8.89 -41.60
C GLU A 111 3.58 8.20 -42.90
N HIS A 112 2.85 7.09 -42.80
CA HIS A 112 2.31 6.40 -43.97
C HIS A 112 1.26 7.27 -44.69
N LEU A 113 0.31 7.83 -43.93
CA LEU A 113 -0.72 8.72 -44.47
C LEU A 113 -0.09 9.97 -45.10
N MET A 114 0.86 10.62 -44.42
CA MET A 114 1.58 11.78 -44.95
C MET A 114 2.27 11.47 -46.29
N ARG A 115 2.93 10.31 -46.42
CA ARG A 115 3.54 9.89 -47.70
C ARG A 115 2.50 9.66 -48.78
N LYS A 116 1.39 8.97 -48.47
CA LYS A 116 0.30 8.71 -49.42
C LYS A 116 -0.33 10.01 -49.93
N SER A 117 -0.54 10.98 -49.04
CA SER A 117 -1.06 12.32 -49.38
C SER A 117 -0.08 13.13 -50.22
N ASN A 118 1.22 13.08 -49.92
CA ASN A 118 2.25 13.82 -50.63
C ASN A 118 2.47 13.27 -52.06
N VAL A 119 2.33 11.94 -52.25
CA VAL A 119 2.34 11.31 -53.58
C VAL A 119 1.12 11.74 -54.42
N ASN A 120 -0.04 11.99 -53.78
CA ASN A 120 -1.23 12.51 -54.48
C ASN A 120 -1.11 13.99 -54.89
N LEU A 121 -0.13 14.75 -54.37
CA LEU A 121 0.10 16.16 -54.71
C LEU A 121 1.11 16.38 -55.85
N VAL A 122 1.80 15.33 -56.33
CA VAL A 122 2.76 15.43 -57.45
C VAL A 122 2.07 15.74 -58.80
N GLY A 123 0.73 15.76 -58.84
CA GLY A 123 -0.09 16.24 -59.96
C GLY A 123 -0.74 17.61 -59.75
N TYR A 124 -0.58 18.26 -58.58
CA TYR A 124 -1.23 19.54 -58.29
C TYR A 124 -0.24 20.69 -58.55
N ARG A 125 -0.41 21.39 -59.68
CA ARG A 125 0.21 22.70 -59.87
C ARG A 125 -0.44 23.65 -58.86
N PRO A 126 0.33 24.31 -57.97
CA PRO A 126 -0.23 25.38 -57.18
C PRO A 126 -0.73 26.45 -58.15
N HIS A 127 -2.01 26.79 -58.10
CA HIS A 127 -2.45 28.06 -58.67
C HIS A 127 -1.80 29.14 -57.82
N THR A 128 -0.80 29.82 -58.38
CA THR A 128 -0.29 31.06 -57.82
C THR A 128 -1.45 32.05 -57.83
N ILE A 129 -2.16 32.16 -56.70
CA ILE A 129 -3.05 33.28 -56.45
C ILE A 129 -2.12 34.44 -56.17
N VAL A 130 -1.94 35.29 -57.16
CA VAL A 130 -1.38 36.62 -56.98
C VAL A 130 -2.42 37.37 -56.17
N ILE A 131 -2.18 37.52 -54.87
CA ILE A 131 -2.94 38.42 -54.03
C ILE A 131 -2.30 39.78 -54.27
N ASP A 132 -2.96 40.62 -55.06
CA ASP A 132 -2.59 42.04 -55.13
C ASP A 132 -2.77 42.63 -53.72
N GLU A 133 -1.64 43.05 -53.14
CA GLU A 133 -1.57 43.73 -51.85
C GLU A 133 -2.17 45.13 -51.99
N GLU A 134 -3.49 45.25 -51.80
CA GLU A 134 -4.14 46.53 -51.50
C GLU A 134 -4.67 46.56 -50.06
N VAL A 135 -3.93 47.31 -49.22
CA VAL A 135 -4.39 48.28 -48.21
C VAL A 135 -5.47 47.77 -47.23
N THR A 136 -5.20 47.63 -45.93
CA THR A 136 -5.20 48.76 -44.99
C THR A 136 -4.71 48.33 -43.61
N ALA A 137 -3.81 49.12 -43.03
CA ALA A 137 -3.46 49.05 -41.62
C ALA A 137 -4.69 49.39 -40.78
N TYR A 138 -5.11 48.45 -39.94
CA TYR A 138 -6.09 48.70 -38.89
C TYR A 138 -5.35 48.85 -37.57
N GLU A 139 -5.15 50.09 -37.14
CA GLU A 139 -4.73 50.42 -35.78
C GLU A 139 -5.96 50.34 -34.87
N GLY A 140 -6.04 49.27 -34.08
CA GLY A 140 -7.05 49.10 -33.02
C GLY A 140 -6.55 49.68 -31.68
N PRO A 141 -7.47 50.18 -30.85
CA PRO A 141 -7.19 51.27 -29.91
C PRO A 141 -6.38 50.86 -28.69
N GLU A 142 -5.46 51.75 -28.31
CA GLU A 142 -4.75 51.79 -27.04
C GLU A 142 -5.73 51.70 -25.88
N GLY A 143 -5.56 50.70 -25.03
CA GLY A 143 -6.27 50.60 -23.76
C GLY A 143 -5.82 51.72 -22.83
N ALA A 144 -6.75 52.63 -22.53
CA ALA A 144 -6.66 53.56 -21.42
C ALA A 144 -6.88 52.80 -20.09
N ASP A 145 -6.10 53.23 -19.08
CA ASP A 145 -6.19 52.89 -17.66
C ASP A 145 -7.58 53.19 -17.04
#